data_AF-A0A7X9IZA2-F1
#
_entry.id   AF-A0A7X9IZA2-F1
#
_cell.length_a   1.000
_cell.length_b   1.000
_cell.length_c   1.000
_cell.angle_alpha   90.00
_cell.angle_beta   90.00
_cell.angle_gamma   90.00
#
_symmetry.space_group_name_H-M   'P 1'
#
loop_
_entity.id
_entity.type
_entity.pdbx_description
1 polymer ?
#
loop_
_entity_poly.entity_id
_entity_poly.type
_entity_poly.pdbx_seq_one_letter_code
_entity_poly.pdbx_strand_id
1 'polypeptide(L)'
;MKQLAKYLLDRMIVDFEGIDIEEVRALLREADTEESRAVLAKLVEDRGIDELAITIADCLKDHIRTGIDEACIEEQLVLYSES
;
A
#
# COMPACT_ATOMS: atom_id res chain seq x y z
N MET A 1 13.76 7.95 -21.47
CA MET A 1 13.82 7.67 -20.02
C MET A 1 12.68 8.34 -19.28
N LYS A 2 12.62 9.67 -19.21
CA LYS A 2 11.56 10.40 -18.48
C LYS A 2 10.10 9.98 -18.75
N GLN A 3 9.74 9.78 -20.01
CA GLN A 3 8.38 9.32 -20.37
C GLN A 3 8.09 7.89 -19.89
N LEU A 4 9.09 7.02 -19.91
CA LEU A 4 8.99 5.66 -19.38
C LEU A 4 8.90 5.68 -17.85
N ALA A 5 9.75 6.46 -17.18
CA ALA A 5 9.72 6.62 -15.74
C ALA A 5 8.36 7.11 -15.24
N LYS A 6 7.79 8.15 -15.89
CA LYS A 6 6.44 8.63 -15.60
C LYS A 6 5.38 7.55 -15.82
N TYR A 7 5.45 6.83 -16.94
CA TYR A 7 4.50 5.74 -17.23
C TYR A 7 4.55 4.64 -16.17
N LEU A 8 5.75 4.25 -15.75
CA LEU A 8 5.93 3.25 -14.69
C LEU A 8 5.38 3.76 -13.36
N LEU A 9 5.70 5.00 -12.98
CA LEU A 9 5.20 5.63 -11.75
C LEU A 9 3.67 5.65 -11.69
N ASP A 10 3.01 6.00 -12.79
CA ASP A 10 1.54 6.04 -12.86
C ASP A 10 0.91 4.63 -12.74
N ARG A 11 1.65 3.59 -13.14
CA ARG A 11 1.24 2.19 -13.08
C ARG A 11 1.63 1.47 -11.79
N MET A 12 2.42 2.10 -10.92
CA MET A 12 2.74 1.52 -9.62
C MET A 12 1.47 1.32 -8.79
N ILE A 13 1.46 0.22 -8.05
CA ILE A 13 0.42 -0.17 -7.10
C ILE A 13 1.15 -0.48 -5.79
N VAL A 14 0.60 -0.02 -4.68
CA VAL A 14 0.96 -0.53 -3.34
C VAL A 14 0.04 -1.70 -3.07
N ASP A 15 0.57 -2.75 -2.46
CA ASP A 15 -0.23 -3.90 -2.06
C ASP A 15 0.25 -4.41 -0.69
N PHE A 16 -0.65 -5.05 0.04
CA PHE A 16 -0.37 -5.66 1.34
C PHE A 16 -0.22 -7.17 1.17
N GLU A 17 1.01 -7.62 0.93
CA GLU A 17 1.31 -9.03 0.69
C GLU A 17 0.96 -9.90 1.91
N GLY A 18 0.17 -10.95 1.68
CA GLY A 18 -0.09 -12.00 2.68
C GLY A 18 -0.95 -11.55 3.86
N ILE A 19 -1.69 -10.44 3.74
CA ILE A 19 -2.50 -9.93 4.84
C ILE A 19 -3.61 -10.92 5.23
N ASP A 20 -3.62 -11.34 6.50
CA ASP A 20 -4.65 -12.19 7.07
C ASP A 20 -5.57 -11.41 8.02
N ILE A 21 -6.88 -11.65 7.89
CA ILE A 21 -7.90 -10.97 8.68
C ILE A 21 -7.81 -11.33 10.17
N GLU A 22 -7.43 -12.57 10.50
CA GLU A 22 -7.34 -12.98 11.91
C GLU A 22 -6.11 -12.37 12.60
N GLU A 23 -4.97 -12.28 11.91
CA GLU A 23 -3.80 -11.54 12.38
C GLU A 23 -4.11 -10.06 12.61
N VAL A 24 -4.75 -9.40 11.64
CA VAL A 24 -5.14 -7.98 11.77
C VAL A 24 -6.11 -7.78 12.94
N ARG A 25 -7.10 -8.67 13.11
CA ARG A 25 -8.02 -8.62 14.24
C ARG A 25 -7.30 -8.81 15.58
N ALA A 26 -6.30 -9.69 15.65
CA ALA A 26 -5.52 -9.90 16.86
C ALA A 26 -4.76 -8.63 17.25
N LEU A 27 -4.07 -7.99 16.30
CA LEU A 27 -3.34 -6.73 16.51
C LEU A 27 -4.26 -5.60 16.98
N LEU A 28 -5.44 -5.45 16.37
CA LEU A 28 -6.41 -4.42 16.77
C LEU A 28 -6.99 -4.67 18.16
N ARG A 29 -7.21 -5.93 18.54
CA ARG A 29 -7.67 -6.28 19.89
C ARG A 29 -6.58 -6.07 20.95
N GLU A 30 -5.33 -6.33 20.61
CA GLU A 30 -4.19 -6.09 21.50
C GLU A 30 -3.99 -4.60 21.79
N ALA A 31 -4.18 -3.75 20.78
CA ALA A 31 -4.05 -2.30 20.93
C ALA A 31 -5.15 -1.68 21.81
N ASP A 32 -6.37 -2.22 21.77
CA ASP A 32 -7.55 -1.82 22.57
C ASP A 32 -7.82 -0.29 22.63
N THR A 33 -7.54 0.42 21.54
CA THR A 33 -7.86 1.85 21.41
C THR A 33 -9.26 2.07 20.82
N GLU A 34 -9.78 3.28 20.89
CA GLU A 34 -11.06 3.65 20.27
C GLU A 34 -11.01 3.47 18.75
N GLU A 35 -9.91 3.89 18.14
CA GLU A 35 -9.64 3.75 16.71
C GLU A 35 -9.57 2.26 16.33
N SER A 36 -8.90 1.45 17.14
CA SER A 36 -8.78 0.01 16.89
C SER A 36 -10.14 -0.69 16.92
N ARG A 37 -11.01 -0.31 17.86
CA ARG A 37 -12.39 -0.79 17.93
C ARG A 37 -13.23 -0.35 16.73
N ALA A 38 -13.04 0.88 16.25
CA ALA A 38 -13.72 1.39 15.06
C ALA A 38 -13.32 0.60 13.79
N VAL A 39 -12.03 0.32 13.61
CA VAL A 39 -11.55 -0.50 12.49
C VAL A 39 -12.06 -1.94 12.59
N LEU A 40 -12.06 -2.55 13.79
CA LEU A 40 -12.65 -3.87 14.00
C LEU A 40 -14.13 -3.92 13.62
N ALA A 41 -14.91 -2.90 14.00
CA ALA A 41 -16.32 -2.82 13.63
C ALA A 41 -16.50 -2.75 12.10
N LYS A 42 -15.63 -1.99 11.42
CA LYS A 42 -15.65 -1.86 9.96
C LYS A 42 -15.29 -3.17 9.26
N LEU A 43 -14.27 -3.89 9.74
CA LEU A 43 -13.91 -5.23 9.23
C LEU A 43 -15.03 -6.27 9.39
N VAL A 44 -15.88 -6.12 10.41
CA VAL A 44 -17.06 -6.96 10.58
C VAL A 44 -18.16 -6.59 9.58
N GLU A 45 -18.40 -5.29 9.37
CA GLU A 45 -19.37 -4.79 8.38
C GLU A 45 -19.01 -5.25 6.97
N ASP A 46 -17.73 -5.10 6.59
CA ASP A 46 -17.21 -5.40 5.26
C ASP A 46 -16.99 -6.91 5.04
N ARG A 47 -17.14 -7.72 6.10
CA ARG A 47 -17.00 -9.19 6.09
C ARG A 47 -15.65 -9.70 5.54
N GLY A 48 -14.60 -8.90 5.66
CA GLY A 48 -13.34 -9.19 5.00
C GLY A 48 -12.28 -8.15 5.32
N ILE A 49 -11.05 -8.44 4.89
CA ILE A 49 -9.90 -7.53 4.94
C ILE A 49 -9.68 -6.83 3.59
N ASP A 50 -10.21 -7.39 2.50
CA ASP A 50 -9.96 -6.96 1.13
C ASP A 50 -10.28 -5.48 0.91
N GLU A 51 -11.44 -5.01 1.38
CA GLU A 51 -11.84 -3.61 1.22
C GLU A 51 -10.90 -2.65 1.96
N LEU A 52 -10.44 -3.03 3.16
CA LEU A 52 -9.45 -2.26 3.90
C LEU A 52 -8.12 -2.24 3.14
N ALA A 53 -7.63 -3.39 2.70
CA ALA A 53 -6.36 -3.50 2.00
C ALA A 53 -6.35 -2.64 0.72
N ILE A 54 -7.39 -2.76 -0.11
CA ILE A 54 -7.56 -1.99 -1.35
C ILE A 54 -7.63 -0.49 -1.05
N THR A 55 -8.50 -0.09 -0.12
CA THR A 55 -8.72 1.33 0.18
C THR A 55 -7.44 2.00 0.68
N ILE A 56 -6.74 1.35 1.62
CA ILE A 56 -5.52 1.92 2.18
C ILE A 56 -4.40 1.92 1.14
N ALA A 57 -4.27 0.86 0.33
CA ALA A 57 -3.30 0.81 -0.76
C ALA A 57 -3.48 1.96 -1.76
N ASP A 58 -4.72 2.24 -2.16
CA ASP A 58 -5.05 3.34 -3.06
C ASP A 58 -4.72 4.70 -2.44
N CYS A 59 -5.04 4.91 -1.16
CA CYS A 59 -4.65 6.15 -0.47
C CYS A 59 -3.14 6.31 -0.37
N LEU A 60 -2.40 5.24 -0.09
CA LEU A 60 -0.94 5.27 0.03
C LEU A 60 -0.24 5.45 -1.32
N LYS A 61 -0.86 5.05 -2.43
CA LYS A 61 -0.31 5.24 -3.77
C LYS A 61 0.07 6.69 -4.07
N ASP A 62 -0.75 7.65 -3.63
CA ASP A 62 -0.45 9.06 -3.84
C ASP A 62 0.79 9.52 -3.07
N HIS A 63 1.09 8.87 -1.93
CA HIS A 63 2.27 9.14 -1.12
C HIS A 63 3.54 8.52 -1.69
N ILE A 64 3.45 7.47 -2.53
CA ILE A 64 4.61 6.87 -3.23
C ILE A 64 5.41 7.95 -3.94
N ARG A 65 4.72 8.90 -4.60
CA ARG A 65 5.34 9.94 -5.43
C ARG A 65 6.26 10.89 -4.68
N THR A 66 6.26 10.87 -3.34
CA THR A 66 7.20 11.65 -2.52
C THR A 66 8.54 10.96 -2.33
N GLY A 67 8.58 9.62 -2.33
CA GLY A 67 9.82 8.84 -2.15
C GLY A 67 10.30 8.13 -3.42
N ILE A 68 9.39 7.82 -4.35
CA ILE A 68 9.69 7.20 -5.64
C ILE A 68 9.16 8.15 -6.72
N ASP A 69 10.05 9.00 -7.22
CA ASP A 69 9.77 9.97 -8.28
C ASP A 69 10.40 9.52 -9.62
N GLU A 70 10.25 10.33 -10.67
CA GLU A 70 10.81 9.98 -11.97
C GLU A 70 12.35 9.85 -11.94
N ALA A 71 13.04 10.61 -11.09
CA ALA A 71 14.50 10.55 -10.99
C ALA A 71 14.95 9.23 -10.36
N CYS A 72 14.31 8.81 -9.28
CA CYS A 72 14.53 7.50 -8.65
C CYS A 72 14.34 6.37 -9.66
N ILE A 73 13.24 6.39 -10.43
CA ILE A 73 12.96 5.35 -11.44
C ILE A 73 14.00 5.37 -12.56
N GLU A 74 14.41 6.54 -13.05
CA GLU A 74 15.47 6.64 -14.07
C GLU A 74 16.78 6.01 -13.58
N GLU A 75 17.17 6.27 -12.34
CA GLU A 75 18.38 5.67 -11.72
C GLU A 75 18.28 4.15 -11.65
N GLN A 76 17.15 3.61 -11.17
CA GLN A 76 16.96 2.15 -11.12
C GLN A 76 16.98 1.50 -12.51
N LEU A 77 16.45 2.18 -13.53
CA LEU A 77 16.48 1.68 -14.91
C LEU A 77 17.91 1.65 -15.49
N VAL A 78 18.76 2.61 -15.12
CA VAL A 78 20.18 2.60 -15.51
C VAL A 78 20.90 1.43 -14.84
N LEU A 79 20.73 1.26 -13.53
CA LEU A 79 21.32 0.14 -12.79
C LEU A 79 20.90 -1.22 -13.36
N TYR A 80 19.62 -1.38 -13.71
CA TYR A 80 19.12 -2.60 -14.36
C TYR A 80 19.73 -2.83 -15.75
N SER A 81 20.05 -1.77 -16.50
CA SER A 81 20.69 -1.92 -17.81
C SER A 81 22.16 -2.34 -17.74
N GLU A 82 22.79 -2.16 -16.57
CA GLU A 82 24.19 -2.47 -16.30
C GLU A 82 24.38 -3.84 -15.61
N SER A 83 23.29 -4.46 -15.14
CA SER A 83 23.26 -5.79 -14.52
C SER A 83 23.12 -6.92 -15.52
#